data_AF-A0A150SK56-F1
#
_entry.id   AF-A0A150SK56-F1
#
_cell.length_a   1.000
_cell.length_b   1.000
_cell.length_c   1.000
_cell.angle_alpha   90.00
_cell.angle_beta   90.00
_cell.angle_gamma   90.00
#
_symmetry.space_group_name_H-M   'P 1'
#
loop_
_entity.id
_entity.type
_entity.pdbx_description
1 polymer ?
#
loop_
_entity_poly.entity_id
_entity_poly.type
_entity_poly.pdbx_seq_one_letter_code
_entity_poly.pdbx_strand_id
1 'polypeptide(L)'
;MRRRLTHRLGGFLAYTLSRSTRAFDRYEIPSTSDRTHVLNLAVSCDLGRGYRAGSRLVFYTGTPTFTGTPSKLLPNGVPWIPGVPRHEIGRFSSFFRIDVRAEKRWSIGRTGWLSAVIEVLNPTLSREAVAYDCSSPLGCEVQWMGPITIPSVGLEGGF
;
A
#
# COMPACT_ATOMS: atom_id res chain seq x y z
N MET A 1 -6.41 -2.29 18.83
CA MET A 1 -7.76 -2.50 19.41
C MET A 1 -8.54 -3.44 18.48
N ARG A 2 -9.10 -4.55 18.97
CA ARG A 2 -9.87 -5.53 18.16
C ARG A 2 -11.36 -5.36 18.48
N ARG A 3 -12.15 -4.80 17.56
CA ARG A 3 -13.59 -4.57 17.77
C ARG A 3 -14.39 -5.70 17.10
N ARG A 4 -15.29 -6.34 17.85
CA ARG A 4 -16.37 -7.17 17.27
C ARG A 4 -17.46 -6.20 16.81
N LEU A 5 -17.78 -6.21 15.53
CA LEU A 5 -18.84 -5.39 14.93
C LEU A 5 -20.19 -6.13 14.93
N THR A 6 -20.14 -7.47 14.95
CA THR A 6 -21.29 -8.35 15.12
C THR A 6 -20.81 -9.69 15.69
N HIS A 7 -21.71 -10.62 16.01
CA HIS A 7 -21.32 -11.95 16.53
C HIS A 7 -20.45 -12.78 15.57
N ARG A 8 -20.40 -12.39 14.28
CA ARG A 8 -19.62 -13.04 13.22
C ARG A 8 -18.62 -12.13 12.52
N LEU A 9 -18.68 -10.81 12.71
CA LEU A 9 -17.82 -9.83 12.02
C LEU A 9 -16.86 -9.17 13.01
N GLY A 10 -15.56 -9.22 12.71
CA GLY A 10 -14.51 -8.54 13.47
C GLY A 10 -13.58 -7.76 12.56
N GLY A 11 -12.86 -6.79 13.13
CA GLY A 11 -11.88 -6.04 12.36
C GLY A 11 -11.14 -4.97 13.14
N PHE A 12 -10.29 -4.25 12.41
CA PHE A 12 -9.70 -3.00 12.84
C PHE A 12 -9.65 -2.02 11.65
N LEU A 13 -9.77 -0.74 11.98
CA LEU A 13 -9.62 0.39 11.07
C LEU A 13 -8.63 1.35 11.73
N ALA A 14 -7.60 1.76 10.99
CA ALA A 14 -6.67 2.80 11.38
C ALA A 14 -6.50 3.76 10.20
N TYR A 15 -6.59 5.04 10.48
CA TYR A 15 -6.43 6.10 9.50
C TYR A 15 -5.51 7.17 10.09
N THR A 16 -4.48 7.54 9.33
CA THR A 16 -3.52 8.58 9.67
C THR A 16 -3.64 9.71 8.66
N LEU A 17 -3.89 10.91 9.18
CA LEU A 17 -3.71 12.17 8.48
C LEU A 17 -2.42 12.81 9.02
N SER A 18 -1.39 12.95 8.19
CA SER A 18 -0.09 13.50 8.64
C SER A 18 0.61 14.23 7.51
N ARG A 19 1.17 15.41 7.78
CA ARG A 19 1.97 16.17 6.82
C ARG A 19 3.42 16.21 7.30
N SER A 20 4.34 15.77 6.45
CA SER A 20 5.78 15.81 6.66
C SER A 20 6.41 16.79 5.68
N THR A 21 7.22 17.70 6.19
CA THR A 21 7.93 18.72 5.44
C THR A 21 9.43 18.64 5.71
N ARG A 22 10.21 19.27 4.84
CA ARG A 22 11.64 19.50 4.97
C ARG A 22 11.94 20.96 4.64
N ALA A 23 12.81 21.58 5.41
CA ALA A 23 13.37 22.87 5.06
C ALA A 23 14.39 22.69 3.92
N PHE A 24 14.36 23.60 2.95
CA PHE A 24 15.36 23.71 1.89
C PHE A 24 15.63 25.19 1.63
N ASP A 25 16.81 25.66 2.07
CA ASP A 25 17.14 27.08 2.18
C ASP A 25 16.03 27.86 2.92
N ARG A 26 15.34 28.80 2.27
CA ARG A 26 14.25 29.61 2.87
C ARG A 26 12.85 29.04 2.67
N TYR A 27 12.72 27.85 2.07
CA TYR A 27 11.44 27.26 1.70
C TYR A 27 11.14 26.00 2.49
N GLU A 28 9.88 25.81 2.85
CA GLU A 28 9.37 24.57 3.43
C GLU A 28 8.63 23.77 2.35
N ILE A 29 9.17 22.60 1.99
CA ILE A 29 8.61 21.74 0.95
C ILE A 29 8.20 20.39 1.55
N PRO A 30 7.19 19.70 1.00
CA PRO A 30 6.85 18.35 1.43
C PRO A 30 8.05 17.40 1.37
N SER A 31 8.15 16.51 2.36
CA SER A 31 9.18 15.47 2.39
C SER A 31 8.88 14.40 1.34
N THR A 32 9.91 13.72 0.83
CA THR A 32 9.74 12.53 -0.02
C THR A 32 9.09 11.36 0.73
N SER A 33 9.13 11.38 2.07
CA SER A 33 8.41 10.44 2.95
C SER A 33 6.96 10.84 3.24
N ASP A 34 6.48 11.99 2.75
CA ASP A 34 5.12 12.45 3.03
C ASP A 34 4.06 11.59 2.33
N ARG A 35 3.19 10.96 3.14
CA ARG A 35 1.93 10.37 2.68
C ARG A 35 0.81 10.96 3.51
N THR A 36 0.17 11.99 2.96
CA THR A 36 -0.86 12.78 3.66
C THR A 36 -1.98 11.93 4.24
N HIS A 37 -2.44 10.93 3.50
CA HIS A 37 -3.45 9.97 3.97
C HIS A 37 -2.88 8.56 3.93
N VAL A 38 -3.00 7.84 5.05
CA VAL A 38 -2.69 6.40 5.14
C VAL A 38 -3.85 5.69 5.82
N LEU A 39 -4.42 4.70 5.14
CA LEU A 39 -5.55 3.90 5.59
C LEU A 39 -5.13 2.42 5.68
N ASN A 40 -5.37 1.82 6.86
CA ASN A 40 -5.27 0.38 7.08
C ASN A 40 -6.63 -0.12 7.56
N LEU A 41 -7.21 -1.05 6.81
CA LEU A 41 -8.44 -1.75 7.16
C LEU A 41 -8.17 -3.25 7.15
N ALA A 42 -8.64 -3.97 8.16
CA ALA A 42 -8.71 -5.42 8.13
C ALA A 42 -10.07 -5.89 8.66
N VAL A 43 -10.70 -6.79 7.93
CA VAL A 43 -12.03 -7.32 8.23
C VAL A 43 -11.95 -8.84 8.18
N SER A 44 -12.63 -9.51 9.11
CA SER A 44 -12.85 -10.95 9.07
C SER A 44 -14.29 -11.30 9.42
N CYS A 45 -14.84 -12.27 8.69
CA CYS A 45 -16.21 -12.73 8.79
C CYS A 45 -16.24 -14.24 8.98
N ASP A 46 -16.91 -14.69 10.04
CA ASP A 46 -17.27 -16.09 10.25
C ASP A 46 -18.53 -16.41 9.43
N LEU A 47 -18.37 -17.22 8.40
CA LEU A 47 -19.45 -17.60 7.48
C LEU A 47 -20.28 -18.78 8.02
N GLY A 48 -19.90 -19.32 9.20
CA GLY A 48 -20.49 -20.51 9.78
C GLY A 48 -19.98 -21.81 9.17
N ARG A 49 -20.38 -22.95 9.75
CA ARG A 49 -19.95 -24.31 9.33
C ARG A 49 -18.41 -24.47 9.23
N GLY A 50 -17.65 -23.71 10.01
CA GLY A 50 -16.18 -23.70 10.00
C GLY A 50 -15.55 -22.90 8.85
N TYR A 51 -16.31 -22.15 8.05
CA TYR A 51 -15.75 -21.25 7.04
C TYR A 51 -15.50 -19.86 7.63
N ARG A 52 -14.35 -19.28 7.31
CA ARG A 52 -14.02 -17.89 7.61
C ARG A 52 -13.38 -17.21 6.40
N ALA A 53 -13.80 -15.98 6.13
CA ALA A 53 -13.18 -15.12 5.14
C ALA A 53 -12.54 -13.92 5.84
N GLY A 54 -11.46 -13.41 5.28
CA GLY A 54 -10.78 -12.21 5.73
C GLY A 54 -10.25 -11.40 4.55
N SER A 55 -10.19 -10.09 4.73
CA SER A 55 -9.52 -9.19 3.81
C SER A 55 -8.74 -8.12 4.57
N ARG A 56 -7.65 -7.69 3.95
CA ARG A 56 -6.89 -6.51 4.36
C ARG A 56 -6.89 -5.53 3.20
N LEU A 57 -7.12 -4.26 3.48
CA LEU A 57 -6.91 -3.16 2.56
C LEU A 57 -5.87 -2.23 3.15
N VAL A 58 -4.87 -1.89 2.35
CA VAL A 58 -3.98 -0.75 2.60
C VAL A 58 -4.18 0.25 1.48
N PHE A 59 -4.32 1.53 1.83
CA PHE A 59 -4.36 2.64 0.89
C PHE A 59 -3.47 3.76 1.40
N TYR A 60 -2.78 4.45 0.50
CA TYR A 60 -2.11 5.69 0.83
C TYR A 60 -1.94 6.60 -0.39
N THR A 61 -1.87 7.90 -0.13
CA THR A 61 -1.48 8.88 -1.16
C THR A 61 -0.07 8.60 -1.66
N GLY A 62 0.16 8.88 -2.95
CA GLY A 62 1.52 8.92 -3.50
C GLY A 62 2.37 9.99 -2.81
N THR A 63 3.68 9.77 -2.85
CA THR A 63 4.66 10.72 -2.32
C THR A 63 4.72 11.97 -3.22
N PRO A 64 5.15 13.13 -2.69
CA PRO A 64 5.28 14.36 -3.46
C PRO A 64 6.25 14.20 -4.62
N THR A 65 5.83 14.65 -5.80
CA THR A 65 6.66 14.73 -6.99
C THR A 65 7.17 16.14 -7.19
N PHE A 66 8.46 16.25 -7.53
CA PHE A 66 9.08 17.51 -7.92
C PHE A 66 9.25 17.50 -9.44
N THR A 67 8.13 17.64 -10.15
CA THR A 67 8.09 17.93 -11.60
C THR A 67 8.46 19.39 -11.82
N GLY A 68 9.70 19.72 -11.50
CA GLY A 68 10.17 21.09 -11.39
C GLY A 68 11.68 21.10 -11.40
N THR A 69 12.22 20.99 -12.60
CA THR A 69 13.60 21.35 -12.91
C THR A 69 14.65 21.11 -11.79
N PRO A 70 15.03 19.85 -11.51
CA PRO A 70 16.44 19.59 -11.77
C PRO A 70 16.78 20.21 -13.15
N SER A 71 17.74 21.14 -13.28
CA SER A 71 17.91 21.81 -14.58
C SER A 71 19.24 22.33 -15.00
N LYS A 72 19.76 23.24 -14.20
CA LYS A 72 21.15 23.60 -14.32
C LYS A 72 21.82 22.90 -13.17
N LEU A 73 23.12 22.77 -13.33
CA LEU A 73 23.95 23.17 -12.23
C LEU A 73 23.53 24.59 -11.73
N LEU A 74 22.64 24.68 -10.73
CA LEU A 74 23.14 25.24 -9.45
C LEU A 74 24.44 24.47 -9.18
N PRO A 75 25.56 25.04 -8.75
CA PRO A 75 26.88 24.38 -8.80
C PRO A 75 27.02 22.93 -8.22
N ASN A 76 25.97 22.36 -7.64
CA ASN A 76 25.73 20.99 -7.16
C ASN A 76 24.94 20.00 -8.08
N GLY A 77 24.49 20.35 -9.29
CA GLY A 77 24.34 19.39 -10.42
C GLY A 77 23.05 18.55 -10.61
N VAL A 78 22.11 19.02 -11.45
CA VAL A 78 20.87 18.27 -11.83
C VAL A 78 20.30 18.76 -13.21
N PRO A 79 19.62 17.94 -14.08
CA PRO A 79 19.40 18.23 -15.53
C PRO A 79 17.95 18.52 -16.03
N TRP A 80 17.79 19.44 -17.02
CA TRP A 80 16.53 20.15 -17.39
C TRP A 80 15.52 19.37 -18.22
N ILE A 81 14.23 19.66 -18.02
CA ILE A 81 13.10 19.10 -18.78
C ILE A 81 12.20 20.25 -19.27
N PRO A 82 12.09 20.49 -20.60
CA PRO A 82 11.12 21.43 -21.17
C PRO A 82 9.66 20.95 -21.05
N GLY A 83 8.71 21.88 -21.05
CA GLY A 83 7.26 21.59 -21.14
C GLY A 83 6.51 21.38 -19.82
N VAL A 84 7.23 21.33 -18.69
CA VAL A 84 6.63 21.11 -17.36
C VAL A 84 6.40 22.46 -16.64
N PRO A 85 5.20 22.74 -16.07
CA PRO A 85 4.98 23.93 -15.25
C PRO A 85 5.94 23.98 -14.06
N ARG A 86 6.81 25.00 -14.01
CA ARG A 86 7.63 25.24 -12.81
C ARG A 86 6.71 25.56 -11.63
N HIS A 87 7.03 24.97 -10.47
CA HIS A 87 6.43 25.19 -9.15
C HIS A 87 5.20 24.34 -8.77
N GLU A 88 4.74 23.41 -9.59
CA GLU A 88 3.73 22.44 -9.14
C GLU A 88 4.38 21.28 -8.38
N ILE A 89 4.17 21.25 -7.07
CA ILE A 89 4.42 20.06 -6.23
C ILE A 89 3.28 19.08 -6.50
N GLY A 90 3.48 18.19 -7.46
CA GLY A 90 2.57 17.09 -7.73
C GLY A 90 2.65 16.01 -6.65
N ARG A 91 1.93 14.91 -6.89
CA ARG A 91 2.11 13.64 -6.20
C ARG A 91 2.06 12.51 -7.21
N PHE A 92 2.71 11.39 -6.90
CA PHE A 92 2.41 10.15 -7.58
C PHE A 92 0.95 9.73 -7.36
N SER A 93 0.45 8.83 -8.20
CA SER A 93 -0.86 8.22 -8.02
C SER A 93 -0.98 7.61 -6.62
N SER A 94 -2.19 7.70 -6.04
CA SER A 94 -2.46 7.01 -4.78
C SER A 94 -2.48 5.50 -5.01
N PHE A 95 -1.91 4.75 -4.08
CA PHE A 95 -1.85 3.30 -4.15
C PHE A 95 -2.89 2.66 -3.23
N PHE A 96 -3.46 1.55 -3.68
CA PHE A 96 -4.22 0.64 -2.83
C PHE A 96 -3.83 -0.81 -3.12
N ARG A 97 -3.83 -1.64 -2.10
CA ARG A 97 -3.68 -3.09 -2.20
C ARG A 97 -4.75 -3.75 -1.35
N ILE A 98 -5.38 -4.77 -1.91
CA ILE A 98 -6.23 -5.69 -1.19
C ILE A 98 -5.44 -6.99 -1.01
N ASP A 99 -5.56 -7.63 0.13
CA ASP A 99 -5.09 -8.99 0.39
C ASP A 99 -6.30 -9.81 0.87
N VAL A 100 -6.43 -11.06 0.44
CA VAL A 100 -7.61 -11.90 0.76
C VAL A 100 -7.19 -13.23 1.36
N ARG A 101 -7.93 -13.70 2.37
CA ARG A 101 -7.73 -15.00 3.03
C ARG A 101 -9.06 -15.73 3.17
N ALA A 102 -9.06 -17.02 2.86
CA ALA A 102 -10.14 -17.95 3.13
C ALA A 102 -9.62 -19.09 4.02
N GLU A 103 -10.43 -19.52 4.99
CA GLU A 103 -10.17 -20.62 5.90
C GLU A 103 -11.38 -21.57 5.89
N LYS A 104 -11.10 -22.87 5.88
CA LYS A 104 -12.07 -23.92 6.18
C LYS A 104 -11.52 -24.80 7.30
N ARG A 105 -12.19 -24.76 8.46
CA ARG A 105 -11.93 -25.59 9.63
C ARG A 105 -12.84 -26.82 9.69
N TRP A 106 -12.26 -27.92 10.14
CA TRP A 106 -12.91 -29.17 10.52
C TRP A 106 -12.53 -29.51 11.97
N SER A 107 -13.44 -30.13 12.72
CA SER A 107 -13.14 -30.72 14.03
C SER A 107 -12.76 -32.19 13.84
N ILE A 108 -11.77 -32.67 14.58
CA ILE A 108 -11.23 -34.02 14.51
C ILE A 108 -11.26 -34.63 15.92
N GLY A 109 -12.11 -35.64 16.13
CA GLY A 109 -12.33 -36.21 17.46
C GLY A 109 -13.05 -35.24 18.40
N ARG A 110 -12.68 -35.26 19.70
CA ARG A 110 -13.36 -34.45 20.73
C ARG A 110 -12.76 -33.05 20.94
N THR A 111 -11.45 -32.88 20.71
CA THR A 111 -10.73 -31.62 20.96
C THR A 111 -9.92 -31.14 19.76
N GLY A 112 -9.49 -32.07 18.91
CA GLY A 112 -8.68 -31.78 17.73
C GLY A 112 -9.38 -30.98 16.65
N TRP A 113 -8.59 -30.30 15.83
CA TRP A 113 -9.06 -29.54 14.69
C TRP A 113 -7.97 -29.40 13.62
N LEU A 114 -8.41 -29.21 12.39
CA LEU A 114 -7.59 -28.91 11.22
C LEU A 114 -8.27 -27.79 10.43
N SER A 115 -7.50 -26.83 9.94
CA SER A 115 -7.95 -25.76 9.05
C SER A 115 -7.11 -25.76 7.78
N ALA A 116 -7.76 -25.79 6.62
CA ALA A 116 -7.14 -25.43 5.35
C ALA A 116 -7.27 -23.92 5.13
N VAL A 117 -6.17 -23.29 4.70
CA VAL A 117 -6.07 -21.85 4.48
C VAL A 117 -5.61 -21.59 3.04
N ILE A 118 -6.23 -20.63 2.38
CA ILE A 118 -5.79 -20.06 1.11
C ILE A 118 -5.68 -18.55 1.31
N GLU A 119 -4.56 -17.96 0.95
CA GLU A 119 -4.34 -16.51 1.02
C GLU A 119 -3.70 -16.01 -0.28
N VAL A 120 -4.15 -14.84 -0.74
CA VAL A 120 -3.57 -14.17 -1.92
C VAL A 120 -3.30 -12.72 -1.58
N LEU A 121 -2.02 -12.37 -1.53
CA LEU A 121 -1.54 -10.99 -1.44
C LEU A 121 -1.77 -10.31 -2.80
N ASN A 122 -2.34 -9.10 -2.83
CA ASN A 122 -2.51 -8.29 -4.05
C ASN A 122 -3.18 -9.01 -5.25
N PRO A 123 -4.36 -9.64 -5.12
CA PRO A 123 -5.03 -10.29 -6.26
C PRO A 123 -5.53 -9.26 -7.29
N THR A 124 -5.58 -7.97 -6.94
CA THR A 124 -5.96 -6.86 -7.83
C THR A 124 -4.85 -6.44 -8.79
N LEU A 125 -3.66 -7.05 -8.71
CA LEU A 125 -2.48 -6.69 -9.52
C LEU A 125 -2.12 -5.19 -9.41
N SER A 126 -2.36 -4.58 -8.25
CA SER A 126 -2.05 -3.17 -8.02
C SER A 126 -0.54 -2.92 -8.10
N ARG A 127 -0.16 -1.82 -8.75
CA ARG A 127 1.23 -1.32 -8.87
C ARG A 127 1.36 0.01 -8.16
N GLU A 128 2.49 0.27 -7.53
CA GLU A 128 2.79 1.55 -6.88
C GLU A 128 3.71 2.40 -7.77
N ALA A 129 3.39 3.67 -7.97
CA ALA A 129 4.33 4.64 -8.53
C ALA A 129 5.27 5.12 -7.42
N VAL A 130 6.57 4.79 -7.53
CA VAL A 130 7.55 4.97 -6.45
C VAL A 130 8.60 6.04 -6.73
N ALA A 131 8.93 6.28 -8.00
CA ALA A 131 9.95 7.24 -8.42
C ALA A 131 9.72 7.67 -9.88
N TYR A 132 10.57 8.58 -10.35
CA TYR A 132 10.79 8.79 -11.78
C TYR A 132 12.12 8.17 -12.17
N ASP A 133 12.16 7.47 -13.30
CA ASP A 133 13.39 7.14 -14.01
C ASP A 133 13.64 8.22 -15.06
N CYS A 134 14.79 8.89 -14.98
CA CYS A 134 15.21 9.95 -15.89
C CYS A 134 16.52 9.58 -16.64
N SER A 135 16.82 8.28 -16.75
CA SER A 135 17.98 7.78 -17.49
C SER A 135 17.83 7.89 -19.02
N SER A 136 16.59 8.04 -19.51
CA SER A 136 16.28 8.16 -20.94
C SER A 136 16.55 9.59 -21.47
N PRO A 137 17.19 9.75 -22.64
CA PRO A 137 17.34 11.05 -23.28
C PRO A 137 16.01 11.62 -23.81
N LEU A 138 14.92 10.84 -23.79
CA LEU A 138 13.58 11.27 -24.21
C LEU A 138 12.76 11.92 -23.08
N GLY A 139 13.21 11.84 -21.83
CA GLY A 139 12.53 12.43 -20.67
C GLY A 139 12.48 11.51 -19.45
N CYS A 140 11.69 11.89 -18.45
CA CYS A 140 11.46 11.08 -17.25
C CYS A 140 10.15 10.27 -17.37
N GLU A 141 10.21 8.99 -17.03
CA GLU A 141 9.06 8.09 -16.94
C GLU A 141 8.77 7.69 -15.49
N VAL A 142 7.53 7.34 -15.17
CA VAL A 142 7.16 6.89 -13.81
C VAL A 142 7.66 5.47 -13.60
N GLN A 143 8.51 5.26 -12.59
CA GLN A 143 8.92 3.94 -12.15
C GLN A 143 7.81 3.30 -11.31
N TRP A 144 7.34 2.14 -11.76
CA TRP A 144 6.33 1.34 -11.07
C TRP A 144 6.94 0.17 -10.33
N MET A 145 6.47 -0.07 -9.10
CA MET A 145 6.81 -1.23 -8.30
C MET A 145 5.64 -2.23 -8.33
N GLY A 146 5.95 -3.47 -8.73
CA GLY A 146 4.97 -4.55 -8.83
C GLY A 146 4.27 -4.68 -10.20
N PRO A 147 3.22 -5.52 -10.29
CA PRO A 147 2.49 -6.10 -9.17
C PRO A 147 3.28 -7.22 -8.48
N ILE A 148 3.33 -7.17 -7.16
CA ILE A 148 3.79 -8.29 -6.34
C ILE A 148 2.54 -9.00 -5.84
N THR A 149 2.24 -10.16 -6.40
CA THR A 149 1.06 -10.98 -6.07
C THR A 149 1.55 -12.35 -5.63
N ILE A 150 1.17 -12.76 -4.42
CA ILE A 150 1.69 -13.98 -3.79
C ILE A 150 0.50 -14.84 -3.37
N PRO A 151 0.18 -15.91 -4.12
CA PRO A 151 -0.74 -16.94 -3.66
C PRO A 151 -0.02 -17.86 -2.66
N SER A 152 -0.72 -18.27 -1.61
CA SER A 152 -0.25 -19.25 -0.64
C SER A 152 -1.39 -20.17 -0.21
N VAL A 153 -1.01 -21.40 0.14
CA VAL A 153 -1.91 -22.41 0.71
C VAL A 153 -1.25 -22.99 1.95
N GLY A 154 -2.05 -23.34 2.96
CA GLY A 154 -1.52 -23.84 4.23
C GLY A 154 -2.51 -24.74 4.96
N LEU A 155 -1.96 -25.53 5.89
CA LEU A 155 -2.71 -26.31 6.86
C LEU A 155 -2.31 -25.86 8.26
N GLU A 156 -3.29 -25.50 9.08
CA GLU A 156 -3.14 -25.18 10.50
C GLU A 156 -3.89 -26.26 11.32
N GLY A 157 -3.39 -26.65 12.50
CA GLY A 157 -4.08 -27.66 13.30
C GLY A 157 -3.65 -27.65 14.77
N GLY A 158 -4.43 -28.32 15.61
CA GLY A 158 -4.19 -28.42 17.05
C GLY A 158 -5.09 -29.45 17.73
N PHE A 159 -4.86 -29.65 19.03
CA PHE A 159 -5.53 -30.64 19.89
C PHE A 159 -6.19 -30.00 21.12
#